data_AF-A0A372JCV5-F1
#
_entry.id   AF-A0A372JCV5-F1
#
_cell.length_a   1.000
_cell.length_b   1.000
_cell.length_c   1.000
_cell.angle_alpha   90.00
_cell.angle_beta   90.00
_cell.angle_gamma   90.00
#
_symmetry.space_group_name_H-M   'P 1'
#
loop_
_entity.id
_entity.type
_entity.pdbx_description
1 polymer ?
#
loop_
_entity_poly.entity_id
_entity_poly.type
_entity_poly.pdbx_seq_one_letter_code
_entity_poly.pdbx_strand_id
1 'polypeptide(L)'
;MDDTELRAELERVLGELSEEESIPEPDLQAYLRRMHLHLRAAWLLVADGRYDDAVEAAEAGNRARSAAMAASTGPGYGGAVSWEACEVEAVTWLARGKWRRAEKAARRALQDFDEQVDNYRLLELALQAQGKLHPDRVWKESDDPARDLAEFDARRYALRKLEPGI
;
A
#
# COMPACT_ATOMS: atom_id res chain seq x y z
N MET A 1 3.37 -2.15 -18.92
CA MET A 1 2.70 -0.85 -18.83
C MET A 1 3.73 0.24 -19.02
N ASP A 2 3.63 0.98 -20.12
CA ASP A 2 4.44 2.19 -20.34
C ASP A 2 3.83 3.43 -19.65
N ASP A 3 4.49 4.58 -19.72
CA ASP A 3 4.04 5.82 -19.06
C ASP A 3 2.70 6.35 -19.60
N THR A 4 2.40 6.12 -20.89
CA THR A 4 1.16 6.58 -21.50
C THR A 4 0.00 5.71 -21.04
N GLU A 5 0.19 4.38 -21.08
CA GLU A 5 -0.76 3.40 -20.56
C GLU A 5 -1.02 3.63 -19.06
N LEU A 6 0.02 3.91 -18.29
CA LEU A 6 -0.06 4.17 -16.85
C LEU A 6 -0.95 5.37 -16.52
N ARG A 7 -0.75 6.49 -17.23
CA ARG A 7 -1.53 7.72 -16.99
C ARG A 7 -2.97 7.59 -17.46
N ALA A 8 -3.20 6.95 -18.61
CA ALA A 8 -4.55 6.68 -19.10
C ALA A 8 -5.32 5.78 -18.12
N GLU A 9 -4.66 4.77 -17.57
CA GLU A 9 -5.25 3.89 -16.56
C GLU A 9 -5.51 4.63 -15.24
N LEU A 10 -4.60 5.51 -14.81
CA LEU A 10 -4.83 6.36 -13.64
C LEU A 10 -6.04 7.28 -13.83
N GLU A 11 -6.15 7.95 -14.98
CA GLU A 11 -7.30 8.79 -15.31
C GLU A 11 -8.62 8.01 -15.30
N ARG A 12 -8.62 6.80 -15.87
CA ARG A 12 -9.79 5.89 -15.84
C ARG A 12 -10.20 5.55 -14.41
N VAL A 13 -9.25 5.11 -13.58
CA VAL A 13 -9.50 4.73 -12.18
C VAL A 13 -10.00 5.93 -11.36
N LEU A 14 -9.45 7.12 -11.58
CA LEU A 14 -9.91 8.34 -10.91
C LEU A 14 -11.32 8.76 -11.34
N GLY A 15 -11.68 8.53 -12.61
CA GLY A 15 -13.06 8.71 -13.09
C GLY A 15 -14.05 7.79 -12.39
N GLU A 16 -13.75 6.48 -12.34
CA GLU A 16 -14.57 5.48 -11.64
C GLU A 16 -14.70 5.78 -10.15
N LEU A 17 -13.61 6.23 -9.52
CA LEU A 17 -13.61 6.63 -8.12
C LEU A 17 -14.54 7.82 -7.88
N SER A 18 -14.50 8.84 -8.75
CA SER A 18 -15.40 10.00 -8.65
C SER A 18 -16.88 9.60 -8.79
N GLU A 19 -17.20 8.63 -9.64
CA GLU A 19 -18.56 8.09 -9.78
C GLU A 19 -18.99 7.38 -8.49
N GLU A 20 -18.15 6.49 -7.95
CA GLU A 20 -18.45 5.78 -6.72
C GLU A 20 -18.57 6.72 -5.52
N GLU A 21 -17.74 7.77 -5.42
CA GLU A 21 -17.78 8.77 -4.34
C GLU A 21 -19.05 9.65 -4.38
N SER A 22 -19.71 9.76 -5.53
CA SER A 22 -20.96 10.53 -5.68
C SER A 22 -22.17 9.86 -5.00
N ILE A 23 -22.06 8.60 -4.61
CA ILE A 23 -23.12 7.85 -3.93
C ILE A 23 -23.25 8.35 -2.47
N PRO A 24 -24.39 8.94 -2.07
CA PRO A 24 -24.55 9.62 -0.78
C PRO A 24 -24.66 8.69 0.43
N GLU A 25 -25.14 7.46 0.24
CA GLU A 25 -25.29 6.44 1.29
C GLU A 25 -24.66 5.12 0.82
N PRO A 26 -23.32 5.03 0.80
CA PRO A 26 -22.61 3.85 0.35
C PRO A 26 -22.88 2.66 1.28
N ASP A 27 -23.20 1.51 0.68
CA ASP A 27 -23.26 0.24 1.38
C ASP A 27 -21.86 -0.39 1.55
N LEU A 28 -21.81 -1.55 2.20
CA LEU A 28 -20.57 -2.32 2.35
C LEU A 28 -19.84 -2.53 1.01
N GLN A 29 -20.57 -2.86 -0.05
CA GLN A 29 -19.98 -3.16 -1.35
C GLN A 29 -19.40 -1.91 -2.01
N ALA A 30 -20.08 -0.76 -1.89
CA ALA A 30 -19.55 0.52 -2.35
C ALA A 30 -18.25 0.89 -1.63
N TYR A 31 -18.17 0.71 -0.31
CA TYR A 31 -16.92 0.95 0.42
C TYR A 31 -15.79 0.02 -0.02
N LEU A 32 -16.09 -1.27 -0.26
CA LEU A 32 -15.09 -2.21 -0.76
C LEU A 32 -14.62 -1.85 -2.18
N ARG A 33 -15.52 -1.42 -3.07
CA ARG A 33 -15.13 -0.94 -4.41
C ARG A 33 -14.25 0.32 -4.32
N ARG A 34 -14.66 1.32 -3.53
CA ARG A 34 -13.86 2.53 -3.28
C ARG A 34 -12.48 2.19 -2.72
N MET A 35 -12.40 1.27 -1.77
CA MET A 35 -11.12 0.78 -1.23
C MET A 35 -10.21 0.25 -2.35
N HIS A 36 -10.70 -0.67 -3.18
CA HIS A 36 -9.90 -1.23 -4.27
C HIS A 36 -9.49 -0.17 -5.31
N LEU A 37 -10.38 0.76 -5.66
CA LEU A 37 -10.07 1.85 -6.60
C LEU A 37 -9.00 2.78 -6.05
N HIS A 38 -9.09 3.19 -4.79
CA HIS A 38 -8.06 4.01 -4.14
C HIS A 38 -6.71 3.28 -4.08
N LEU A 39 -6.69 2.00 -3.72
CA LEU A 39 -5.44 1.22 -3.66
C LEU A 39 -4.82 1.05 -5.05
N ARG A 40 -5.64 0.80 -6.07
CA ARG A 40 -5.18 0.75 -7.46
C ARG A 40 -4.62 2.09 -7.91
N ALA A 41 -5.31 3.20 -7.64
CA ALA A 41 -4.81 4.54 -7.92
C ALA A 41 -3.49 4.81 -7.19
N ALA A 42 -3.37 4.38 -5.94
CA ALA A 42 -2.16 4.55 -5.16
C ALA A 42 -0.95 3.83 -5.78
N TRP A 43 -1.11 2.58 -6.24
CA TRP A 43 -0.05 1.87 -6.97
C TRP A 43 0.30 2.53 -8.31
N LEU A 44 -0.70 2.99 -9.08
CA LEU A 44 -0.46 3.73 -10.33
C LEU A 44 0.35 5.01 -10.07
N LEU A 45 0.03 5.73 -8.99
CA LEU A 45 0.75 6.95 -8.58
C LEU A 45 2.18 6.64 -8.11
N VAL A 46 2.42 5.52 -7.42
CA VAL A 46 3.79 5.07 -7.11
C VAL A 46 4.56 4.80 -8.39
N ALA A 47 3.97 4.10 -9.36
CA ALA A 47 4.62 3.79 -10.63
C ALA A 47 4.92 5.05 -11.46
N ASP A 48 4.10 6.10 -11.35
CA ASP A 48 4.30 7.40 -12.01
C ASP A 48 5.24 8.33 -11.20
N GLY A 49 5.68 7.91 -10.01
CA GLY A 49 6.57 8.69 -9.13
C GLY A 49 5.88 9.82 -8.36
N ARG A 50 4.55 9.89 -8.39
CA ARG A 50 3.72 10.87 -7.68
C ARG A 50 3.46 10.44 -6.24
N TYR A 51 4.52 10.43 -5.46
CA TYR A 51 4.55 9.81 -4.13
C TYR A 51 3.65 10.47 -3.08
N ASP A 52 3.50 11.80 -3.08
CA ASP A 52 2.61 12.47 -2.11
C ASP A 52 1.15 12.07 -2.38
N ASP A 53 0.71 12.13 -3.64
CA ASP A 53 -0.62 11.69 -4.07
C ASP A 53 -0.85 10.19 -3.80
N ALA A 54 0.18 9.35 -3.97
CA ALA A 54 0.09 7.92 -3.68
C ALA A 54 -0.22 7.65 -2.20
N VAL A 55 0.38 8.42 -1.29
CA VAL A 55 0.09 8.31 0.15
C VAL A 55 -1.33 8.76 0.43
N GLU A 56 -1.79 9.88 -0.15
CA GLU A 56 -3.16 10.35 0.04
C GLU A 56 -4.20 9.34 -0.46
N ALA A 57 -3.95 8.71 -1.60
CA ALA A 57 -4.79 7.65 -2.14
C ALA A 57 -4.79 6.39 -1.25
N ALA A 58 -3.62 5.98 -0.75
CA ALA A 58 -3.52 4.84 0.18
C ALA A 58 -4.29 5.11 1.49
N GLU A 59 -4.17 6.31 2.06
CA GLU A 59 -4.92 6.71 3.24
C GLU A 59 -6.43 6.72 2.99
N ALA A 60 -6.87 7.18 1.81
CA ALA A 60 -8.27 7.14 1.41
C ALA A 60 -8.79 5.69 1.28
N GLY A 61 -8.00 4.79 0.70
CA GLY A 61 -8.30 3.35 0.67
C GLY A 61 -8.45 2.76 2.07
N ASN A 62 -7.57 3.13 3.00
CA ASN A 62 -7.67 2.69 4.40
C ASN A 62 -8.91 3.23 5.13
N ARG A 63 -9.32 4.48 4.83
CA ARG A 63 -10.59 5.04 5.34
C ARG A 63 -11.80 4.29 4.78
N ALA A 64 -11.81 3.99 3.49
CA ALA A 64 -12.87 3.21 2.85
C ALA A 64 -12.98 1.80 3.45
N ARG A 65 -11.85 1.13 3.72
CA ARG A 65 -11.82 -0.13 4.47
C ARG A 65 -12.45 0.01 5.85
N SER A 66 -12.04 1.02 6.61
CA SER A 66 -12.55 1.24 7.97
C SER A 66 -14.07 1.44 7.96
N ALA A 67 -14.59 2.17 6.97
CA ALA A 67 -16.02 2.35 6.77
C ALA A 67 -16.74 1.05 6.35
N ALA A 68 -16.13 0.24 5.47
CA ALA A 68 -16.63 -1.10 5.13
C ALA A 68 -16.76 -1.98 6.38
N MET A 69 -15.73 -2.03 7.22
CA MET A 69 -15.75 -2.84 8.44
C MET A 69 -16.82 -2.38 9.43
N ALA A 70 -16.97 -1.06 9.60
CA ALA A 70 -18.05 -0.49 10.43
C ALA A 70 -19.44 -0.85 9.89
N ALA A 71 -19.61 -0.89 8.55
CA ALA A 71 -20.86 -1.28 7.91
C ALA A 71 -21.17 -2.78 8.06
N SER A 72 -20.16 -3.66 8.11
CA SER A 72 -20.35 -5.11 8.20
C SER A 72 -20.48 -5.65 9.62
N THR A 73 -19.83 -5.03 10.61
CA THR A 73 -19.72 -5.56 11.99
C THR A 73 -20.34 -4.66 13.06
N GLY A 74 -20.86 -3.49 12.66
CA GLY A 74 -21.48 -2.51 13.54
C GLY A 74 -20.50 -1.43 14.07
N PRO A 75 -21.02 -0.34 14.65
CA PRO A 75 -20.20 0.74 15.18
C PRO A 75 -19.31 0.23 16.33
N GLY A 76 -17.98 0.42 16.23
CA GLY A 76 -17.02 0.04 17.28
C GLY A 76 -15.97 -0.98 16.85
N TYR A 77 -16.14 -1.65 15.70
CA TYR A 77 -15.07 -2.45 15.09
C TYR A 77 -14.11 -1.54 14.32
N GLY A 78 -13.31 -0.77 15.06
CA GLY A 78 -12.15 -0.06 14.52
C GLY A 78 -10.92 -0.93 14.74
N GLY A 79 -10.67 -1.92 13.88
CA GLY A 79 -9.74 -2.98 14.26
C GLY A 79 -8.61 -3.27 13.28
N ALA A 80 -8.80 -3.09 11.98
CA ALA A 80 -7.83 -3.60 11.02
C ALA A 80 -7.55 -2.60 9.90
N VAL A 81 -6.31 -2.11 9.83
CA VAL A 81 -5.85 -1.33 8.68
C VAL A 81 -5.90 -2.16 7.39
N SER A 82 -5.87 -1.51 6.23
CA SER A 82 -5.55 -2.18 4.98
C SER A 82 -4.05 -2.44 4.98
N TRP A 83 -3.65 -3.71 5.00
CA TRP A 83 -2.23 -4.08 4.87
C TRP A 83 -1.65 -3.55 3.55
N GLU A 84 -2.45 -3.54 2.48
CA GLU A 84 -2.04 -3.04 1.17
C GLU A 84 -1.86 -1.51 1.18
N ALA A 85 -2.72 -0.75 1.87
CA ALA A 85 -2.51 0.70 2.03
C ALA A 85 -1.19 0.99 2.76
N CYS A 86 -0.91 0.23 3.82
CA CYS A 86 0.34 0.33 4.57
C CYS A 86 1.55 -0.07 3.71
N GLU A 87 1.38 -1.04 2.82
CA GLU A 87 2.39 -1.48 1.87
C GLU A 87 2.73 -0.36 0.88
N VAL A 88 1.72 0.30 0.30
CA VAL A 88 1.91 1.46 -0.58
C VAL A 88 2.66 2.58 0.14
N GLU A 89 2.25 2.92 1.37
CA GLU A 89 2.95 3.91 2.18
C GLU A 89 4.41 3.49 2.42
N ALA A 90 4.67 2.24 2.78
CA ALA A 90 6.01 1.74 3.05
C ALA A 90 6.92 1.82 1.81
N VAL A 91 6.44 1.36 0.64
CA VAL A 91 7.13 1.49 -0.65
C VAL A 91 7.43 2.95 -0.98
N THR A 92 6.43 3.82 -0.81
CA THR A 92 6.57 5.24 -1.08
C THR A 92 7.62 5.90 -0.19
N TRP A 93 7.63 5.57 1.11
CA TRP A 93 8.60 6.11 2.04
C TRP A 93 10.01 5.55 1.82
N LEU A 94 10.15 4.29 1.42
CA LEU A 94 11.43 3.72 0.99
C LEU A 94 11.98 4.47 -0.23
N ALA A 95 11.15 4.69 -1.26
CA ALA A 95 11.54 5.41 -2.48
C ALA A 95 12.06 6.82 -2.19
N ARG A 96 11.54 7.47 -1.15
CA ARG A 96 11.92 8.83 -0.73
C ARG A 96 13.05 8.88 0.29
N GLY A 97 13.65 7.74 0.62
CA GLY A 97 14.70 7.65 1.65
C GLY A 97 14.21 7.99 3.07
N LYS A 98 12.91 7.85 3.34
CA LYS A 98 12.29 8.14 4.65
C LYS A 98 12.10 6.86 5.45
N TRP A 99 13.22 6.18 5.74
CA TRP A 99 13.27 4.83 6.31
C TRP A 99 12.42 4.62 7.58
N ARG A 100 12.42 5.60 8.50
CA ARG A 100 11.61 5.53 9.72
C ARG A 100 10.10 5.53 9.45
N ARG A 101 9.66 6.26 8.41
CA ARG A 101 8.25 6.29 8.01
C ARG A 101 7.86 4.99 7.32
N ALA A 102 8.75 4.43 6.48
CA ALA A 102 8.55 3.12 5.87
C ALA A 102 8.41 2.02 6.93
N GLU A 103 9.31 1.99 7.93
CA GLU A 103 9.22 1.06 9.06
C GLU A 103 7.88 1.20 9.79
N LYS A 104 7.45 2.44 10.09
CA LYS A 104 6.19 2.68 10.78
C LYS A 104 4.98 2.16 9.98
N ALA A 105 4.96 2.40 8.67
CA ALA A 105 3.89 1.92 7.80
C ALA A 105 3.83 0.39 7.76
N ALA A 106 4.96 -0.28 7.51
CA ALA A 106 5.04 -1.74 7.48
C ALA A 106 4.65 -2.37 8.82
N ARG A 107 5.11 -1.82 9.95
CA ARG A 107 4.72 -2.30 11.28
C ARG A 107 3.22 -2.14 11.56
N ARG A 108 2.59 -1.09 11.03
CA ARG A 108 1.14 -0.87 11.22
C ARG A 108 0.32 -1.99 10.58
N ALA A 109 0.72 -2.49 9.40
CA ALA A 109 0.09 -3.68 8.81
C ALA A 109 0.32 -4.93 9.67
N LEU A 110 1.56 -5.16 10.10
CA LEU A 110 1.96 -6.36 10.84
C LEU A 110 1.41 -6.44 12.27
N GLN A 111 0.84 -5.36 12.80
CA GLN A 111 0.11 -5.38 14.08
C GLN A 111 -1.20 -6.17 13.97
N ASP A 112 -1.88 -6.04 12.83
CA ASP A 112 -3.18 -6.65 12.58
C ASP A 112 -3.07 -7.90 11.68
N PHE A 113 -1.98 -8.01 10.93
CA PHE A 113 -1.73 -9.05 9.93
C PHE A 113 -0.26 -9.50 9.97
N ASP A 114 0.10 -10.26 11.00
CA ASP A 114 1.47 -10.71 11.24
C ASP A 114 1.97 -11.72 10.19
N GLU A 115 1.12 -12.21 9.30
CA GLU A 115 1.48 -13.15 8.22
C GLU A 115 1.75 -12.48 6.86
N GLN A 116 1.65 -11.15 6.76
CA GLN A 116 1.77 -10.44 5.48
C GLN A 116 3.23 -10.29 5.04
N VAL A 117 3.67 -11.27 4.24
CA VAL A 117 5.02 -11.42 3.69
C VAL A 117 5.59 -10.13 3.08
N ASP A 118 4.82 -9.45 2.23
CA ASP A 118 5.29 -8.22 1.59
C ASP A 118 5.60 -7.10 2.61
N ASN A 119 4.77 -6.97 3.65
CA ASN A 119 5.00 -6.00 4.71
C ASN A 119 6.21 -6.37 5.58
N TYR A 120 6.48 -7.67 5.81
CA TYR A 120 7.74 -8.09 6.44
C TYR A 120 8.94 -7.74 5.59
N ARG A 121 8.90 -8.02 4.28
CA ARG A 121 9.98 -7.67 3.37
C ARG A 121 10.27 -6.16 3.40
N LEU A 122 9.23 -5.33 3.32
CA LEU A 122 9.39 -3.86 3.39
C LEU A 122 9.90 -3.39 4.75
N LEU A 123 9.50 -4.05 5.84
CA LEU A 123 10.05 -3.80 7.17
C LEU A 123 11.56 -4.13 7.22
N GLU A 124 11.97 -5.27 6.67
CA GLU A 124 13.39 -5.65 6.61
C GLU A 124 14.21 -4.63 5.82
N LEU A 125 13.72 -4.19 4.65
CA LEU A 125 14.37 -3.15 3.85
C LEU A 125 14.49 -1.83 4.63
N ALA A 126 13.42 -1.42 5.32
CA ALA A 126 13.42 -0.20 6.12
C ALA A 126 14.37 -0.27 7.32
N LEU A 127 14.52 -1.45 7.94
CA LEU A 127 15.47 -1.67 9.03
C LEU A 127 16.91 -1.75 8.51
N GLN A 128 17.13 -2.41 7.36
CA GLN A 128 18.42 -2.48 6.70
C GLN A 128 18.93 -1.09 6.31
N ALA A 129 18.07 -0.25 5.73
CA ALA A 129 18.40 1.12 5.36
C ALA A 129 18.78 2.01 6.57
N GLN A 130 18.34 1.62 7.76
CA GLN A 130 18.69 2.28 9.03
C GLN A 130 19.91 1.65 9.72
N GLY A 131 20.47 0.55 9.20
CA GLY A 131 21.51 -0.23 9.88
C GLY A 131 21.02 -0.93 11.16
N LYS A 132 19.71 -1.21 11.24
CA LYS A 132 19.05 -1.81 12.42
C LYS A 132 18.59 -3.25 12.21
N LEU A 133 18.80 -3.81 11.03
CA LEU A 133 18.37 -5.17 10.73
C LEU A 133 19.26 -6.16 11.50
N HIS A 134 18.65 -6.98 12.36
CA HIS A 134 19.38 -7.98 13.12
C HIS A 134 19.66 -9.22 12.23
N PRO A 135 20.86 -9.81 12.28
CA PRO A 135 21.19 -11.01 11.49
C PRO A 135 20.34 -12.24 11.88
N ASP A 136 20.03 -12.37 13.17
CA ASP A 136 19.24 -13.49 13.73
C ASP A 136 17.74 -13.19 13.85
N ARG A 137 17.21 -12.28 13.02
CA ARG A 137 15.78 -12.00 12.98
C ARG A 137 14.97 -13.27 12.69
N VAL A 138 13.77 -13.34 13.29
CA VAL A 138 12.88 -14.51 13.27
C VAL A 138 12.32 -14.77 11.87
N TRP A 139 11.85 -13.72 11.21
CA TRP A 139 11.40 -13.76 9.82
C TRP A 139 12.54 -13.31 8.91
N LYS A 140 12.83 -14.11 7.89
CA LYS A 140 13.91 -13.88 6.93
C LYS A 140 13.34 -13.97 5.52
N GLU A 141 12.83 -12.84 5.04
CA GLU A 141 12.29 -12.75 3.68
C GLU A 141 13.39 -12.57 2.62
N SER A 142 14.60 -12.21 3.05
CA SER A 142 15.76 -12.05 2.17
C SER A 142 17.03 -12.58 2.80
N ASP A 143 17.77 -13.37 2.02
CA ASP A 143 19.11 -13.86 2.38
C ASP A 143 20.17 -12.75 2.30
N ASP A 144 19.96 -11.73 1.45
CA ASP A 144 20.84 -10.56 1.31
C ASP A 144 20.03 -9.25 1.29
N PRO A 145 19.58 -8.78 2.46
CA PRO A 145 18.77 -7.55 2.57
C PRO A 145 19.49 -6.30 2.07
N ALA A 146 20.83 -6.29 2.12
CA ALA A 146 21.62 -5.15 1.65
C ALA A 146 21.55 -5.04 0.13
N ARG A 147 21.68 -6.18 -0.57
CA ARG A 147 21.50 -6.25 -2.00
C ARG A 147 20.06 -5.95 -2.41
N ASP A 148 19.08 -6.55 -1.73
CA ASP A 148 17.66 -6.29 -2.01
C ASP A 148 17.31 -4.81 -1.87
N LEU A 149 17.86 -4.13 -0.87
CA LEU A 149 17.70 -2.68 -0.70
C LEU A 149 18.37 -1.89 -1.84
N ALA A 150 19.56 -2.29 -2.27
CA ALA A 150 20.27 -1.63 -3.37
C ALA A 150 19.56 -1.82 -4.73
N GLU A 151 18.89 -2.95 -4.91
CA GLU A 151 18.11 -3.29 -6.10
C GLU A 151 16.63 -2.86 -6.00
N PHE A 152 16.21 -2.26 -4.88
CA PHE A 152 14.82 -1.87 -4.66
C PHE A 152 14.38 -0.79 -5.64
N ASP A 153 13.35 -1.10 -6.42
CA ASP A 153 12.73 -0.21 -7.40
C ASP A 153 11.24 -0.11 -7.11
N ALA A 154 10.80 1.06 -6.65
CA ALA A 154 9.41 1.31 -6.28
C ALA A 154 8.45 1.22 -7.48
N ARG A 155 8.88 1.66 -8.67
CA ARG A 155 8.07 1.57 -9.87
C ARG A 155 7.86 0.12 -10.28
N ARG A 156 8.93 -0.67 -10.35
CA ARG A 156 8.85 -2.10 -10.66
C ARG A 156 7.98 -2.83 -9.64
N TYR A 157 8.13 -2.50 -8.36
CA TYR A 157 7.31 -3.06 -7.29
C TYR A 157 5.83 -2.76 -7.50
N ALA A 158 5.48 -1.50 -7.78
CA ALA A 158 4.11 -1.06 -8.03
C ALA A 158 3.51 -1.68 -9.29
N LEU A 159 4.27 -1.78 -10.38
CA LEU A 159 3.80 -2.41 -11.62
C LEU A 159 3.44 -3.88 -11.41
N ARG A 160 4.25 -4.63 -10.63
CA ARG A 160 3.92 -6.02 -10.26
C ARG A 160 2.62 -6.11 -9.46
N LYS A 161 2.31 -5.12 -8.63
CA LYS A 161 1.06 -5.06 -7.86
C LYS A 161 -0.18 -4.76 -8.71
N LEU A 162 0.03 -4.19 -9.91
CA LEU A 162 -1.03 -3.86 -10.86
C LEU A 162 -1.33 -4.98 -11.86
N GLU A 163 -0.44 -5.98 -11.97
CA GLU A 163 -0.64 -7.14 -12.81
C GLU A 163 -1.81 -7.99 -12.28
N PRO A 164 -2.81 -8.35 -13.12
CA PRO A 164 -3.86 -9.27 -12.72
C PRO A 164 -3.21 -10.60 -12.31
N GLY A 165 -3.46 -11.02 -11.07
CA GLY A 165 -2.68 -12.02 -10.35
C GLY A 165 -2.35 -13.29 -11.13
N ILE A 166 -1.11 -13.74 -10.93
CA ILE A 166 -0.72 -15.16 -11.01
C ILE A 166 -1.37 -15.89 -9.84
#